data_AF-A0A7W0UQ00-F1
#
_entry.id   AF-A0A7W0UQ00-F1
#
_cell.length_a   1.000
_cell.length_b   1.000
_cell.length_c   1.000
_cell.angle_alpha   90.00
_cell.angle_beta   90.00
_cell.angle_gamma   90.00
#
_symmetry.space_group_name_H-M   'P 1'
#
loop_
_entity.id
_entity.type
_entity.pdbx_description
1 polymer ?
#
loop_
_entity_poly.entity_id
_entity_poly.type
_entity_poly.pdbx_seq_one_letter_code
_entity_poly.pdbx_strand_id
1 'polypeptide(L)'
;MSIAIAILGLGLLILIHEAGHFFASLAVGLRPRKFYIGFPPPLVKVKRRGIEYGIGTIPLGGFVSIPGMHRPVPHDAERRFERAVSEAPALAGPADRVQRALTGDDLGSALAEIDDFEHALSAQKLSPAAQAAAEKGMTELRDGLGPDAYWKAPTWKRFIAIAAGPVASRPSAKTISFVTRPVTSNALPTASSGGRPVPSSPNPRR
;
A
#
# COMPACT_ATOMS: atom_id res chain seq x y z
N MET A 1 -2.68 12.90 28.49
CA MET A 1 -3.48 11.81 27.86
C MET A 1 -3.84 12.10 26.40
N SER A 2 -4.04 13.35 25.98
CA SER A 2 -4.47 13.70 24.61
C SER A 2 -3.46 13.35 23.51
N ILE A 3 -2.15 13.45 23.77
CA ILE A 3 -1.11 13.16 22.77
C ILE A 3 -1.07 11.67 22.42
N ALA A 4 -1.17 10.79 23.42
CA ALA A 4 -1.20 9.34 23.18
C ALA A 4 -2.43 8.94 22.35
N ILE A 5 -3.59 9.52 22.64
CA ILE A 5 -4.82 9.31 21.85
C ILE A 5 -4.64 9.83 20.42
N ALA A 6 -4.02 10.99 20.24
CA ALA A 6 -3.75 11.54 18.91
C ALA A 6 -2.80 10.65 18.09
N ILE A 7 -1.73 10.14 18.70
CA ILE A 7 -0.78 9.21 18.05
C ILE A 7 -1.49 7.91 17.65
N LEU A 8 -2.30 7.33 18.54
CA LEU A 8 -3.07 6.13 18.24
C LEU A 8 -4.10 6.36 17.13
N GLY A 9 -4.80 7.50 17.16
CA GLY A 9 -5.76 7.89 16.13
C GLY A 9 -5.10 8.08 14.76
N LEU A 10 -3.95 8.75 14.72
CA LEU A 10 -3.17 8.93 13.49
C LEU A 10 -2.64 7.59 12.96
N GLY A 11 -2.11 6.73 13.83
CA GLY A 11 -1.64 5.40 13.45
C GLY A 11 -2.75 4.54 12.86
N LEU A 12 -3.96 4.59 13.45
CA LEU A 12 -5.13 3.89 12.92
C LEU A 12 -5.58 4.44 11.56
N LEU A 13 -5.56 5.77 11.38
CA LEU A 13 -5.90 6.40 10.11
C LEU A 13 -4.96 5.96 8.99
N ILE A 14 -3.65 6.00 9.25
CA ILE A 14 -2.60 5.54 8.32
C ILE A 14 -2.80 4.06 8.01
N LEU A 15 -3.02 3.22 9.03
CA LEU A 15 -3.27 1.79 8.84
C LEU A 15 -4.43 1.56 7.88
N ILE A 16 -5.57 2.23 8.07
CA ILE A 16 -6.74 2.10 7.21
C ILE A 16 -6.45 2.60 5.79
N HIS A 17 -5.70 3.69 5.65
CA HIS A 17 -5.29 4.25 4.37
C HIS A 17 -4.46 3.25 3.55
N GLU A 18 -3.36 2.77 4.14
CA GLU A 18 -2.47 1.82 3.48
C GLU A 18 -3.15 0.48 3.24
N ALA A 19 -3.98 0.01 4.19
CA ALA A 19 -4.77 -1.20 4.03
C ALA A 19 -5.72 -1.08 2.83
N GLY A 20 -6.31 0.10 2.61
CA GLY A 20 -7.13 0.39 1.43
C GLY A 20 -6.36 0.14 0.13
N HIS A 21 -5.18 0.73 -0.02
CA HIS A 21 -4.30 0.49 -1.17
C HIS A 21 -3.94 -0.99 -1.33
N PHE A 22 -3.58 -1.64 -0.23
CA PHE A 22 -3.17 -3.04 -0.22
C PHE A 22 -4.28 -3.99 -0.70
N PHE A 23 -5.45 -3.91 -0.08
CA PHE A 23 -6.58 -4.79 -0.42
C PHE A 23 -7.15 -4.50 -1.80
N ALA A 24 -7.23 -3.24 -2.21
CA ALA A 24 -7.68 -2.90 -3.55
C ALA A 24 -6.73 -3.43 -4.63
N SER A 25 -5.42 -3.34 -4.41
CA SER A 25 -4.41 -3.91 -5.32
C SER A 25 -4.60 -5.43 -5.45
N LEU A 26 -4.73 -6.13 -4.32
CA LEU A 26 -5.01 -7.58 -4.32
C LEU A 26 -6.30 -7.92 -5.07
N ALA A 27 -7.36 -7.13 -4.89
CA ALA A 27 -8.64 -7.34 -5.55
C ALA A 27 -8.58 -7.18 -7.08
N VAL A 28 -7.73 -6.26 -7.59
CA VAL A 28 -7.53 -6.09 -9.04
C VAL A 28 -6.45 -7.01 -9.62
N GLY A 29 -5.82 -7.85 -8.78
CA GLY A 29 -4.77 -8.79 -9.17
C GLY A 29 -3.37 -8.19 -9.25
N LEU A 30 -3.17 -6.96 -8.76
CA LEU A 30 -1.85 -6.37 -8.53
C LEU A 30 -1.35 -6.86 -7.18
N ARG A 31 -0.28 -7.66 -7.14
CA ARG A 31 0.20 -8.25 -5.88
C ARG A 31 1.28 -7.36 -5.26
N PRO A 32 0.99 -6.63 -4.16
CA PRO A 32 1.99 -5.81 -3.50
C PRO A 32 3.10 -6.68 -2.92
N ARG A 33 4.35 -6.19 -2.90
CA ARG A 33 5.50 -6.89 -2.33
C ARG A 33 5.87 -6.39 -0.94
N LYS A 34 5.46 -5.18 -0.57
CA LYS A 34 5.68 -4.61 0.76
C LYS A 34 4.44 -3.90 1.27
N PHE A 35 4.15 -4.08 2.55
CA PHE A 35 3.13 -3.38 3.31
C PHE A 35 3.74 -2.89 4.62
N TYR A 36 3.85 -1.58 4.78
CA TYR A 36 4.52 -0.98 5.92
C TYR A 36 3.63 0.06 6.61
N ILE A 37 3.60 -0.02 7.93
CA ILE A 37 3.02 1.01 8.80
C ILE A 37 4.20 1.72 9.45
N GLY A 38 4.36 3.01 9.22
CA GLY A 38 5.53 3.78 9.59
C GLY A 38 6.61 3.80 8.51
N PHE A 39 7.44 4.85 8.52
CA PHE A 39 8.58 4.97 7.62
C PHE A 39 9.80 4.19 8.13
N PRO A 40 10.68 3.75 7.22
CA PRO A 40 11.90 3.03 7.57
C PRO A 40 12.85 3.87 8.46
N PRO A 41 13.77 3.23 9.19
CA PRO A 41 14.06 1.79 9.21
C PRO A 41 12.97 0.92 9.87
N PRO A 42 12.84 -0.37 9.51
CA PRO A 42 11.92 -1.29 10.17
C PRO A 42 12.32 -1.60 11.62
N LEU A 43 11.38 -1.51 12.54
CA LEU A 43 11.46 -2.12 13.88
C LEU A 43 11.29 -3.63 13.81
N VAL A 44 10.25 -4.07 13.10
CA VAL A 44 9.92 -5.47 12.89
C VAL A 44 9.49 -5.64 11.45
N LYS A 45 9.95 -6.72 10.81
CA LYS A 45 9.51 -7.12 9.47
C LYS A 45 9.33 -8.64 9.39
N VAL A 46 8.31 -9.08 8.67
CA VAL A 46 8.02 -10.49 8.43
C VAL A 46 7.64 -10.68 6.96
N LYS A 47 8.21 -11.69 6.31
CA LYS A 47 7.85 -12.04 4.92
C LYS A 47 6.85 -13.20 4.96
N ARG A 48 5.64 -12.99 4.45
CA ARG A 48 4.59 -14.01 4.37
C ARG A 48 3.96 -14.00 2.99
N ARG A 49 3.87 -15.17 2.33
CA ARG A 49 3.27 -15.33 0.99
C ARG A 49 3.85 -14.38 -0.07
N GLY A 50 5.17 -14.12 -0.01
CA GLY A 50 5.85 -13.21 -0.95
C GLY A 50 5.68 -11.72 -0.64
N ILE A 51 4.95 -11.37 0.42
CA ILE A 51 4.71 -9.99 0.86
C ILE A 51 5.49 -9.73 2.15
N GLU A 52 6.28 -8.66 2.17
CA GLU A 52 6.98 -8.17 3.36
C GLU A 52 6.06 -7.22 4.13
N TYR A 53 5.68 -7.62 5.34
CA TYR A 53 4.92 -6.80 6.27
C TYR A 53 5.89 -6.21 7.29
N GLY A 54 5.82 -4.90 7.53
CA GLY A 54 6.73 -4.25 8.46
C GLY A 54 6.11 -3.12 9.26
N ILE A 55 6.73 -2.83 10.41
CA ILE A 55 6.46 -1.66 11.23
C ILE A 55 7.73 -0.81 11.23
N GLY A 56 7.63 0.42 10.74
CA GLY A 56 8.71 1.41 10.71
C GLY A 56 8.91 2.10 12.05
N THR A 57 10.10 2.67 12.27
CA THR A 57 10.42 3.43 13.48
C THR A 57 9.71 4.78 13.54
N ILE A 58 9.43 5.39 12.38
CA ILE A 58 8.80 6.71 12.30
C ILE A 58 7.29 6.51 12.06
N PRO A 59 6.41 6.86 13.02
CA PRO A 59 4.98 6.57 12.94
C PRO A 59 4.20 7.51 11.98
N LEU A 60 4.89 8.45 11.32
CA LEU A 60 4.30 9.51 10.50
C LEU A 60 4.08 9.10 9.03
N GLY A 61 3.54 7.91 8.79
CA GLY A 61 3.18 7.47 7.44
C GLY A 61 3.16 5.96 7.31
N GLY A 62 3.15 5.49 6.06
CA GLY A 62 3.21 4.08 5.69
C GLY A 62 3.42 3.98 4.20
N PHE A 63 3.55 2.77 3.68
CA PHE A 63 3.60 2.57 2.23
C PHE A 63 3.22 1.16 1.81
N VAL A 64 2.63 1.07 0.62
CA VAL A 64 2.42 -0.17 -0.12
C VAL A 64 3.28 -0.16 -1.38
N SER A 65 4.20 -1.12 -1.49
CA SER A 65 5.05 -1.24 -2.69
C SER A 65 4.43 -2.23 -3.66
N ILE A 66 4.04 -1.73 -4.83
CA ILE A 66 3.55 -2.54 -5.95
C ILE A 66 4.69 -2.67 -6.98
N PRO A 67 5.09 -3.89 -7.36
CA PRO A 67 6.18 -4.10 -8.29
C PRO A 67 5.83 -3.63 -9.71
N GLY A 68 6.87 -3.28 -10.47
CA GLY A 68 6.72 -2.96 -11.89
C GLY A 68 5.97 -1.67 -12.17
N MET A 69 6.16 -0.60 -11.37
CA MET A 69 5.61 0.72 -11.70
C MET A 69 6.05 1.20 -13.09
N HIS A 70 7.27 0.82 -13.50
CA HIS A 70 7.83 1.07 -14.83
C HIS A 70 8.29 -0.25 -15.44
N ARG A 71 8.32 -0.32 -16.78
CA ARG A 71 8.93 -1.44 -17.51
C ARG A 71 10.44 -1.39 -17.24
N PRO A 72 11.06 -2.50 -16.78
CA PRO A 72 12.51 -2.55 -16.64
C PRO A 72 13.21 -2.28 -17.97
N VAL A 73 14.22 -1.42 -17.96
CA VAL A 73 15.03 -1.06 -19.13
C VAL A 73 16.48 -1.52 -18.94
N PRO A 74 17.28 -1.64 -20.03
CA PRO A 74 18.66 -2.12 -19.95
C PRO A 74 19.52 -1.39 -18.90
N HIS A 75 19.38 -0.07 -18.82
CA HIS A 75 20.07 0.78 -17.83
C HIS A 75 19.80 0.39 -16.38
N ASP A 76 18.61 -0.15 -16.10
CA ASP A 76 18.29 -0.59 -14.75
C ASP A 76 19.11 -1.82 -14.35
N ALA A 77 19.33 -2.76 -15.29
CA ALA A 77 20.17 -3.93 -15.05
C ALA A 77 21.64 -3.54 -14.91
N GLU A 78 22.13 -2.65 -15.78
CA GLU A 78 23.50 -2.10 -15.70
C GLU A 78 23.78 -1.53 -14.30
N ARG A 79 22.95 -0.58 -13.84
CA ARG A 79 23.10 0.05 -12.52
C ARG A 79 23.01 -0.95 -11.37
N ARG A 80 22.14 -1.96 -11.47
CA ARG A 80 21.94 -2.96 -10.41
C ARG A 80 23.09 -3.94 -10.29
N PHE A 81 23.76 -4.24 -11.41
CA PHE A 81 24.83 -5.24 -11.47
C PHE A 81 26.24 -4.64 -11.49
N GLU A 82 26.37 -3.32 -11.70
CA GLU A 82 27.63 -2.58 -11.77
C GLU A 82 28.64 -3.00 -10.69
N ARG A 83 28.21 -3.04 -9.43
CA ARG A 83 29.09 -3.39 -8.31
C ARG A 83 29.57 -4.85 -8.37
N ALA A 84 28.68 -5.78 -8.74
CA ALA A 84 29.03 -7.19 -8.87
C ALA A 84 29.97 -7.43 -10.05
N VAL A 85 29.70 -6.78 -11.19
CA VAL A 85 30.56 -6.83 -12.39
C VAL A 85 31.94 -6.20 -12.13
N SER A 86 31.99 -5.12 -11.35
CA SER A 86 33.26 -4.46 -11.00
C SER A 86 34.15 -5.35 -10.12
N GLU A 87 33.55 -6.11 -9.19
CA GLU A 87 34.28 -7.05 -8.33
C GLU A 87 34.60 -8.37 -9.03
N ALA A 88 33.74 -8.83 -9.95
CA ALA A 88 33.94 -10.04 -10.75
C ALA A 88 33.67 -9.78 -12.24
N PRO A 89 34.69 -9.37 -13.02
CA PRO A 89 34.55 -9.07 -14.45
C PRO A 89 33.98 -10.22 -15.30
N ALA A 90 34.08 -11.47 -14.84
CA ALA A 90 33.46 -12.63 -15.47
C ALA A 90 31.92 -12.52 -15.57
N LEU A 91 31.29 -11.70 -14.73
CA LEU A 91 29.85 -11.43 -14.76
C LEU A 91 29.43 -10.43 -15.85
N ALA A 92 30.37 -9.74 -16.50
CA ALA A 92 30.06 -8.76 -17.55
C ALA A 92 29.27 -9.39 -18.70
N GLY A 93 29.71 -10.54 -19.22
CA GLY A 93 29.02 -11.24 -20.30
C GLY A 93 27.57 -11.62 -19.96
N PRO A 94 27.32 -12.29 -18.82
CA PRO A 94 25.96 -12.53 -18.31
C PRO A 94 25.14 -11.24 -18.11
N ALA A 95 25.71 -10.18 -17.52
CA ALA A 95 25.01 -8.92 -17.32
C ALA A 95 24.59 -8.27 -18.65
N ASP A 96 25.47 -8.29 -19.66
CA ASP A 96 25.20 -7.75 -21.00
C ASP A 96 24.09 -8.51 -21.71
N ARG A 97 23.94 -9.82 -21.46
CA ARG A 97 22.81 -10.59 -22.01
C ARG A 97 21.48 -10.15 -21.39
N VAL A 98 21.44 -9.94 -20.07
CA VAL A 98 20.25 -9.40 -19.39
C VAL A 98 19.89 -8.02 -19.97
N GLN A 99 20.88 -7.13 -20.12
CA GLN A 99 20.66 -5.80 -20.69
C GLN A 99 20.08 -5.87 -22.12
N ARG A 100 20.66 -6.72 -22.97
CA ARG A 100 20.14 -6.91 -24.35
C ARG A 100 18.74 -7.49 -24.36
N ALA A 101 18.46 -8.49 -23.51
CA ALA A 101 17.13 -9.09 -23.42
C ALA A 101 16.05 -8.07 -22.97
N LEU A 102 16.40 -7.12 -22.10
CA LEU A 102 15.50 -6.03 -21.69
C LEU A 102 15.19 -5.02 -22.81
N THR A 103 15.97 -5.01 -23.89
CA THR A 103 15.68 -4.19 -25.09
C THR A 103 14.58 -4.83 -25.95
N GLY A 104 14.45 -6.16 -25.89
CA GLY A 104 13.43 -6.90 -26.63
C GLY A 104 12.07 -6.88 -25.94
N ASP A 105 11.05 -7.30 -26.68
CA ASP A 105 9.68 -7.49 -26.15
C ASP A 105 9.45 -8.87 -25.54
N ASP A 106 10.41 -9.80 -25.68
CA ASP A 106 10.35 -11.11 -25.06
C ASP A 106 10.76 -11.06 -23.58
N LEU A 107 9.75 -10.89 -22.73
CA LEU A 107 9.92 -10.89 -21.27
C LEU A 107 10.38 -12.26 -20.74
N GLY A 108 10.05 -13.34 -21.44
CA GLY A 108 10.44 -14.70 -21.05
C GLY A 108 11.94 -14.92 -21.23
N SER A 109 12.48 -14.48 -22.37
CA SER A 109 13.92 -14.46 -22.61
C SER A 109 14.65 -13.60 -21.57
N ALA A 110 14.12 -12.41 -21.23
CA ALA A 110 14.73 -11.57 -20.19
C ALA A 110 14.76 -12.24 -18.81
N LEU A 111 13.72 -12.99 -18.43
CA LEU A 111 13.71 -13.77 -17.19
C LEU A 111 14.73 -14.92 -17.21
N ALA A 112 14.88 -15.63 -18.33
CA ALA A 112 15.85 -16.70 -18.48
C ALA A 112 17.29 -16.19 -18.37
N GLU A 113 17.60 -15.03 -18.96
CA GLU A 113 18.93 -14.41 -18.82
C GLU A 113 19.22 -13.96 -17.37
N ILE A 114 18.18 -13.57 -16.62
CA ILE A 114 18.33 -13.29 -15.18
C ILE A 114 18.62 -14.58 -14.41
N ASP A 115 17.97 -15.70 -14.75
CA ASP A 115 18.29 -17.01 -14.17
C ASP A 115 19.76 -17.37 -14.46
N ASP A 116 20.22 -17.22 -15.70
CA ASP A 116 21.62 -17.49 -16.07
C ASP A 116 22.62 -16.59 -15.35
N PHE A 117 22.28 -15.31 -15.15
CA PHE A 117 23.08 -14.39 -14.36
C PHE A 117 23.16 -14.83 -12.89
N GLU A 118 22.05 -15.28 -12.30
CA GLU A 118 22.01 -15.80 -10.91
C GLU A 118 22.92 -17.02 -10.75
N HIS A 119 22.88 -17.96 -11.70
CA HIS A 119 23.77 -19.12 -11.71
C HIS A 119 25.23 -18.68 -11.78
N ALA A 120 25.57 -17.74 -12.66
CA ALA A 120 26.93 -17.20 -12.76
C ALA A 120 27.37 -16.48 -11.49
N LEU A 121 26.48 -15.69 -10.87
CA LEU A 121 26.71 -14.97 -9.62
C LEU A 121 27.04 -15.94 -8.47
N SER A 122 26.30 -17.06 -8.39
CA SER A 122 26.49 -18.07 -7.34
C SER A 122 27.88 -18.73 -7.35
N ALA A 123 28.56 -18.71 -8.50
CA ALA A 123 29.91 -19.24 -8.65
C ALA A 123 31.02 -18.24 -8.24
N GLN A 124 30.67 -16.97 -8.00
CA GLN A 124 31.62 -15.92 -7.65
C GLN A 124 31.67 -15.67 -6.14
N LYS A 125 32.84 -15.28 -5.64
CA LYS A 125 33.01 -14.83 -4.25
C LYS A 125 33.05 -13.30 -4.23
N LEU A 126 31.92 -12.69 -3.90
CA LEU A 126 31.74 -11.23 -3.85
C LEU A 126 31.74 -10.69 -2.43
N SER A 127 31.90 -9.36 -2.30
CA SER A 127 31.61 -8.68 -1.03
C SER A 127 30.12 -8.82 -0.67
N PRO A 128 29.76 -8.87 0.63
CA PRO A 128 28.36 -8.98 1.04
C PRO A 128 27.46 -7.86 0.48
N ALA A 129 28.03 -6.67 0.29
CA ALA A 129 27.32 -5.54 -0.27
C ALA A 129 27.07 -5.69 -1.79
N ALA A 130 28.06 -6.19 -2.56
CA ALA A 130 27.88 -6.46 -3.98
C ALA A 130 26.90 -7.60 -4.23
N GLN A 131 27.01 -8.67 -3.46
CA GLN A 131 26.07 -9.79 -3.52
C GLN A 131 24.64 -9.35 -3.21
N ALA A 132 24.43 -8.65 -2.08
CA ALA A 132 23.10 -8.17 -1.72
C ALA A 132 22.52 -7.18 -2.74
N ALA A 133 23.36 -6.33 -3.36
CA ALA A 133 22.93 -5.41 -4.41
C ALA A 133 22.47 -6.16 -5.67
N ALA A 134 23.24 -7.16 -6.11
CA ALA A 134 22.90 -7.99 -7.28
C ALA A 134 21.64 -8.83 -7.04
N GLU A 135 21.53 -9.51 -5.90
CA GLU A 135 20.34 -10.29 -5.51
C GLU A 135 19.07 -9.42 -5.44
N LYS A 136 19.19 -8.23 -4.83
CA LYS A 136 18.11 -7.25 -4.80
C LYS A 136 17.75 -6.79 -6.22
N GLY A 137 18.75 -6.53 -7.04
CA GLY A 137 18.58 -6.11 -8.43
C GLY A 137 17.83 -7.14 -9.27
N MET A 138 18.22 -8.42 -9.18
CA MET A 138 17.53 -9.52 -9.85
C MET A 138 16.08 -9.64 -9.36
N THR A 139 15.85 -9.53 -8.06
CA THR A 139 14.49 -9.57 -7.49
C THR A 139 13.62 -8.45 -8.07
N GLU A 140 14.13 -7.22 -8.12
CA GLU A 140 13.40 -6.07 -8.69
C GLU A 140 13.12 -6.23 -10.18
N LEU A 141 14.07 -6.77 -10.96
CA LEU A 141 13.88 -7.06 -12.38
C LEU A 141 12.82 -8.14 -12.59
N ARG A 142 12.91 -9.28 -11.87
CA ARG A 142 11.92 -10.36 -11.92
C ARG A 142 10.51 -9.86 -11.59
N ASP A 143 10.39 -9.05 -10.54
CA ASP A 143 9.14 -8.43 -10.14
C ASP A 143 8.60 -7.44 -11.19
N GLY A 144 9.48 -6.67 -11.84
CA GLY A 144 9.11 -5.73 -12.91
C GLY A 144 8.73 -6.40 -14.23
N LEU A 145 9.26 -7.60 -14.52
CA LEU A 145 8.94 -8.40 -15.70
C LEU A 145 7.74 -9.35 -15.46
N GLY A 146 7.35 -9.52 -14.20
CA GLY A 146 6.31 -10.44 -13.77
C GLY A 146 4.94 -10.23 -14.45
N PRO A 147 4.07 -11.25 -14.42
CA PRO A 147 2.71 -11.14 -14.96
C PRO A 147 1.85 -10.11 -14.21
N ASP A 148 2.19 -9.85 -12.95
CA ASP A 148 1.52 -8.91 -12.04
C ASP A 148 2.15 -7.51 -12.02
N ALA A 149 3.08 -7.21 -12.93
CA ALA A 149 3.73 -5.90 -13.01
C ALA A 149 2.73 -4.77 -13.33
N TYR A 150 2.81 -3.68 -12.57
CA TYR A 150 1.86 -2.57 -12.65
C TYR A 150 1.78 -1.91 -14.04
N TRP A 151 2.91 -1.77 -14.74
CA TRP A 151 2.98 -1.20 -16.09
C TRP A 151 2.25 -2.03 -17.16
N LYS A 152 1.96 -3.32 -16.88
CA LYS A 152 1.16 -4.20 -17.76
C LYS A 152 -0.34 -4.12 -17.44
N ALA A 153 -0.71 -3.60 -16.28
CA ALA A 153 -2.10 -3.58 -15.85
C ALA A 153 -2.93 -2.56 -16.64
N PRO A 154 -4.18 -2.89 -17.01
CA PRO A 154 -5.12 -1.93 -17.58
C PRO A 154 -5.28 -0.67 -16.73
N THR A 155 -5.47 0.48 -17.37
CA THR A 155 -5.53 1.79 -16.71
C THR A 155 -6.60 1.86 -15.62
N TRP A 156 -7.74 1.18 -15.80
CA TRP A 156 -8.79 1.15 -14.78
C TRP A 156 -8.35 0.46 -13.47
N LYS A 157 -7.52 -0.60 -13.56
CA LYS A 157 -6.96 -1.26 -12.36
C LYS A 157 -6.01 -0.34 -11.61
N ARG A 158 -5.22 0.45 -12.35
CA ARG A 158 -4.31 1.46 -11.80
C ARG A 158 -5.07 2.53 -11.03
N PHE A 159 -6.15 3.04 -11.59
CA PHE A 159 -7.01 4.02 -10.93
C PHE A 159 -7.63 3.48 -9.63
N ILE A 160 -8.11 2.23 -9.63
CA ILE A 160 -8.64 1.60 -8.41
C ILE A 160 -7.56 1.54 -7.33
N ALA A 161 -6.36 1.09 -7.66
CA ALA A 161 -5.25 1.00 -6.71
C ALA A 161 -4.86 2.38 -6.13
N ILE A 162 -4.86 3.44 -6.94
CA ILE A 162 -4.53 4.81 -6.50
C ILE A 162 -5.66 5.43 -5.65
N ALA A 163 -6.91 5.24 -6.04
CA ALA A 163 -8.03 5.88 -5.34
C ALA A 163 -8.38 5.20 -4.00
N ALA A 164 -7.93 3.95 -3.79
CA ALA A 164 -8.37 3.13 -2.67
C ALA A 164 -7.99 3.67 -1.29
N GLY A 165 -6.79 4.20 -1.09
CA GLY A 165 -6.39 4.75 0.21
C GLY A 165 -7.28 5.91 0.66
N PRO A 166 -7.40 6.99 -0.13
CA PRO A 166 -8.28 8.11 0.20
C PRO A 166 -9.74 7.71 0.40
N VAL A 167 -10.25 6.74 -0.38
CA VAL A 167 -11.61 6.22 -0.24
C VAL A 167 -11.78 5.47 1.08
N ALA A 168 -10.80 4.63 1.45
CA ALA A 168 -10.83 3.85 2.69
C ALA A 168 -10.73 4.74 3.94
N SER A 169 -9.99 5.85 3.85
CA SER A 169 -9.87 6.84 4.93
C SER A 169 -11.09 7.75 5.08
N ARG A 170 -12.06 7.74 4.15
CA ARG A 170 -13.28 8.52 4.32
C ARG A 170 -14.15 7.90 5.42
N PRO A 171 -14.62 8.68 6.41
CA PRO A 171 -15.62 8.19 7.33
C PRO A 171 -16.87 7.82 6.53
N SER A 172 -17.27 6.55 6.57
CA SER A 172 -18.57 6.12 6.08
C SER A 172 -19.63 7.06 6.67
N ALA A 173 -20.46 7.70 5.84
CA ALA A 173 -21.48 8.65 6.30
C ALA A 173 -22.41 8.08 7.40
N LYS A 174 -22.51 6.74 7.48
CA LYS A 174 -23.24 6.02 8.54
C LYS A 174 -22.60 6.11 9.93
N THR A 175 -21.29 6.32 10.06
CA THR A 175 -20.57 6.32 11.35
C THR A 175 -20.67 7.67 12.08
N ILE A 176 -20.82 8.78 11.35
CA ILE A 176 -20.91 10.14 11.94
C ILE A 176 -22.28 10.38 12.61
N SER A 177 -23.33 9.69 12.18
CA SER A 177 -24.67 9.82 12.79
C SER A 177 -24.78 9.17 14.18
N PHE A 178 -23.79 8.39 14.62
CA PHE A 178 -23.82 7.76 15.95
C PHE A 178 -23.25 8.67 17.05
N VAL A 179 -22.32 9.57 16.71
CA VAL A 179 -21.65 10.48 17.67
C VAL A 179 -22.44 11.78 17.91
N THR A 180 -23.39 12.11 17.04
CA THR A 180 -24.12 13.39 17.06
C THR A 180 -25.58 13.29 17.48
N ARG A 181 -26.07 12.11 17.90
CA ARG A 181 -27.41 12.04 18.51
C ARG A 181 -27.34 12.61 19.93
N PRO A 182 -27.97 13.76 20.22
CA PRO A 182 -28.07 14.21 21.60
C PRO A 182 -28.84 13.16 22.39
N VAL A 183 -28.26 12.72 23.51
CA VAL A 183 -29.01 12.05 24.57
C VAL A 183 -29.99 13.09 25.10
N THR A 184 -31.19 13.15 24.53
CA THR A 184 -32.28 13.93 25.12
C THR A 184 -32.63 13.25 26.45
N SER A 185 -32.16 13.88 27.52
CA SER A 185 -32.51 13.62 28.91
C SER A 185 -34.01 13.44 29.08
N ASN A 186 -34.42 12.42 29.83
CA ASN A 186 -35.78 12.21 30.31
C ASN A 186 -36.26 13.47 31.04
N ALA A 187 -37.20 14.20 30.45
CA ALA A 187 -38.01 15.16 31.18
C ALA A 187 -39.01 14.40 32.06
N LEU A 188 -38.93 14.58 33.38
CA LEU A 188 -39.97 14.15 34.32
C LEU A 188 -41.32 14.80 33.95
N PRO A 189 -42.45 14.11 34.11
CA PRO A 189 -43.76 14.73 33.95
C PRO A 189 -44.07 15.61 35.17
N THR A 190 -44.08 16.93 35.00
CA THR A 190 -44.69 17.85 35.95
C THR A 190 -46.20 17.82 35.75
N ALA A 191 -46.90 17.20 36.70
CA ALA A 191 -48.35 17.28 36.81
C ALA A 191 -48.74 18.72 37.17
N SER A 192 -49.40 19.42 36.25
CA SER A 192 -50.14 20.66 36.53
C SER A 192 -51.63 20.35 36.36
N SER A 193 -52.31 20.12 37.47
CA SER A 193 -53.77 20.09 37.55
C SER A 193 -54.27 21.47 38.00
N GLY A 194 -55.06 22.14 37.17
CA GLY A 194 -55.72 23.38 37.57
C GLY A 194 -56.24 24.24 36.43
N GLY A 195 -57.48 24.03 36.01
CA GLY A 195 -58.19 24.96 35.12
C GLY A 195 -59.56 24.44 34.69
N ARG A 196 -60.60 24.88 35.41
CA ARG A 196 -62.03 24.55 35.18
C ARG A 196 -62.53 25.01 33.79
N PRO A 197 -63.59 24.38 33.25
CA PRO A 197 -64.22 24.80 32.01
C PRO A 197 -65.09 26.06 32.19
N VAL A 198 -64.99 27.00 31.26
CA VAL A 198 -65.89 28.18 31.15
C VAL A 198 -67.04 27.84 30.19
N PRO A 199 -68.31 28.05 30.56
CA PRO A 199 -69.45 27.72 29.70
C PRO A 199 -69.77 28.81 28.68
N SER A 200 -70.33 28.33 27.57
CA SER A 200 -70.89 29.05 26.42
C SER A 200 -71.88 30.17 26.75
N SER A 201 -71.89 31.22 25.91
CA SER A 201 -73.06 32.08 25.72
C SER A 201 -73.32 32.37 24.23
N PRO A 202 -74.59 32.61 23.84
CA PRO A 202 -75.07 32.39 22.50
C PRO A 202 -75.07 33.63 21.61
N ASN A 203 -74.92 33.36 20.31
CA ASN A 203 -74.99 34.29 19.19
C ASN A 203 -76.43 34.83 18.99
N PRO A 204 -76.67 36.15 18.93
CA PRO A 204 -77.96 36.69 18.52
C PRO A 204 -77.98 36.90 17.00
N ARG A 205 -78.90 36.22 16.33
CA ARG A 205 -79.36 36.59 14.98
C ARG A 205 -80.12 37.92 15.06
N ARG A 206 -79.76 38.87 14.20
CA ARG A 206 -80.71 39.64 13.37
C ARG A 206 -79.98 40.38 12.27
#